data_AF-R1HDQ6-F1
#
_entry.id   AF-R1HDQ6-F1
#
_cell.length_a   1.000
_cell.length_b   1.000
_cell.length_c   1.000
_cell.angle_alpha   90.00
_cell.angle_beta   90.00
_cell.angle_gamma   90.00
#
_symmetry.space_group_name_H-M   'P 1'
#
loop_
_entity.id
_entity.type
_entity.pdbx_description
1 polymer ?
#
loop_
_entity_poly.entity_id
_entity_poly.type
_entity_poly.pdbx_seq_one_letter_code
_entity_poly.pdbx_strand_id
1 'polypeptide(L)' 'MLSERELEVLAIVAEDKTDREIANRLAISERTVRAHVSRIIRKLGVASRVGAAVVFVEWKARVEPVTVPAGAPMVACSV' A
#
# COMPACT_ATOMS: atom_id res chain seq x y z
N MET A 1 13.11 -10.68 -2.38
CA MET A 1 12.33 -11.19 -1.23
C MET A 1 11.94 -10.03 -0.33
N LEU A 2 10.64 -9.87 -0.07
CA LEU A 2 10.11 -8.91 0.90
C LEU A 2 9.99 -9.61 2.26
N SER A 3 10.24 -8.89 3.34
CA SER A 3 9.94 -9.41 4.69
C SER A 3 8.44 -9.34 4.97
N GLU A 4 7.97 -10.09 5.97
CA GLU A 4 6.58 -10.04 6.42
C GLU A 4 6.13 -8.61 6.76
N ARG A 5 7.01 -7.87 7.46
CA ARG A 5 6.73 -6.47 7.81
C ARG A 5 6.65 -5.56 6.58
N GLU A 6 7.45 -5.82 5.54
CA GLU A 6 7.36 -5.08 4.29
C GLU A 6 6.07 -5.41 3.52
N LEU A 7 5.61 -6.66 3.57
CA LEU A 7 4.33 -7.07 3.00
C LEU A 7 3.14 -6.41 3.72
N GLU A 8 3.16 -6.35 5.06
CA GLU A 8 2.14 -5.64 5.84
C GLU A 8 2.06 -4.16 5.46
N VAL A 9 3.21 -3.47 5.40
CA VAL A 9 3.26 -2.07 4.98
C VAL A 9 2.71 -1.92 3.57
N LEU A 10 3.11 -2.80 2.64
CA LEU A 10 2.67 -2.76 1.25
C LEU A 10 1.16 -2.99 1.10
N ALA A 11 0.58 -3.88 1.90
CA ALA A 11 -0.85 -4.14 1.91
C ALA A 11 -1.66 -2.90 2.33
N ILE A 12 -1.22 -2.21 3.38
CA ILE A 12 -1.88 -1.00 3.87
C ILE A 12 -1.66 0.17 2.88
N VAL A 13 -0.51 0.24 2.21
CA VAL A 13 -0.25 1.23 1.15
C VAL A 13 -1.21 1.05 -0.03
N ALA A 14 -1.58 -0.20 -0.37
CA ALA A 14 -2.56 -0.48 -1.42
C ALA A 14 -4.00 -0.09 -1.05
N GLU A 15 -4.30 0.12 0.24
CA GLU A 15 -5.58 0.67 0.74
C GLU A 15 -5.62 2.22 0.68
N ASP A 16 -4.66 2.87 0.02
CA ASP A 16 -4.52 4.33 -0.10
C ASP A 16 -4.39 5.08 1.25
N LYS A 17 -3.72 4.45 2.22
CA LYS A 17 -3.47 5.05 3.54
C LYS A 17 -2.27 6.00 3.55
N THR A 18 -2.33 6.99 4.45
CA THR A 18 -1.22 7.90 4.72
C THR A 18 -0.14 7.26 5.59
N ASP A 19 1.09 7.78 5.55
CA ASP A 19 2.19 7.31 6.40
C ASP A 19 1.82 7.31 7.89
N ARG A 20 1.00 8.30 8.31
CA ARG A 20 0.49 8.44 9.68
C ARG A 20 -0.50 7.34 10.05
N GLU A 21 -1.43 7.01 9.17
CA GLU A 21 -2.38 5.91 9.41
C GLU A 21 -1.66 4.56 9.45
N ILE A 22 -0.69 4.34 8.56
CA ILE A 22 0.15 3.13 8.55
C ILE A 22 0.96 3.06 9.86
N ALA A 23 1.57 4.16 10.27
CA ALA A 23 2.33 4.29 11.51
C ALA A 23 1.47 3.92 12.73
N ASN A 24 0.25 4.44 12.81
CA ASN A 24 -0.69 4.13 13.88
C ASN A 24 -1.11 2.66 13.88
N ARG A 25 -1.46 2.10 12.71
CA ARG A 25 -1.92 0.71 12.58
C ARG A 25 -0.83 -0.31 12.92
N LEU A 26 0.42 0.04 12.64
CA LEU A 26 1.58 -0.80 12.87
C LEU A 26 2.31 -0.47 14.19
N ALA A 27 1.86 0.53 14.95
CA ALA A 27 2.50 1.03 16.18
C ALA A 27 3.99 1.40 15.98
N ILE A 28 4.32 2.08 14.88
CA ILE A 28 5.67 2.55 14.54
C ILE A 28 5.67 4.03 14.18
N SER A 29 6.85 4.65 14.05
CA SER A 29 6.94 6.05 13.61
C SER A 29 6.71 6.22 12.10
N GLU A 30 6.20 7.37 11.66
CA GLU A 30 6.08 7.72 10.24
C GLU A 30 7.43 7.65 9.51
N ARG A 31 8.52 8.03 10.19
CA ARG A 31 9.88 7.90 9.67
C ARG A 31 10.22 6.45 9.35
N THR A 32 9.81 5.52 10.21
CA THR A 32 10.00 4.07 10.01
C THR A 32 9.16 3.59 8.82
N VAL A 33 7.91 4.05 8.69
CA VAL A 33 7.06 3.74 7.52
C VAL A 33 7.72 4.17 6.23
N ARG A 34 8.19 5.43 6.13
CA ARG A 34 8.89 5.93 4.94
C ARG A 34 10.11 5.09 4.60
N ALA A 35 10.87 4.67 5.61
CA ALA A 35 12.03 3.81 5.41
C ALA A 35 11.63 2.40 4.92
N HIS A 36 10.48 1.85 5.32
CA HIS A 36 9.95 0.62 4.75
C HIS A 36 9.51 0.82 3.30
N VAL A 37 8.72 1.87 3.00
CA VAL A 37 8.25 2.18 1.65
C VAL A 37 9.42 2.36 0.68
N SER A 38 10.46 3.12 1.05
CA SER A 38 11.64 3.28 0.20
C SER A 38 12.37 1.95 -0.07
N ARG A 39 12.46 1.06 0.91
CA ARG A 39 13.05 -0.28 0.72
C ARG A 39 12.19 -1.15 -0.20
N ILE A 40 10.86 -1.10 -0.03
CA ILE A 40 9.92 -1.82 -0.87
C ILE A 40 10.03 -1.35 -2.32
N ILE A 41 9.99 -0.04 -2.56
CA ILE A 41 10.14 0.56 -3.89
C ILE A 41 11.45 0.10 -4.54
N ARG A 42 12.56 0.15 -3.79
CA ARG A 42 13.87 -0.30 -4.28
C ARG A 42 13.92 -1.80 -4.58
N LYS A 43 13.25 -2.64 -3.78
CA LYS A 43 13.18 -4.09 -3.96
C LYS A 43 12.27 -4.49 -5.12
N LEU A 44 11.19 -3.74 -5.36
CA LEU A 44 10.24 -3.96 -6.45
C LEU A 44 10.68 -3.32 -7.77
N GLY A 45 11.65 -2.39 -7.73
CA GLY A 45 12.12 -1.68 -8.92
C GLY A 45 11.09 -0.70 -9.51
N VAL A 46 10.13 -0.25 -8.70
CA VAL A 46 9.08 0.69 -9.11
C VAL A 46 9.52 2.14 -8.88
N ALA A 47 8.90 3.09 -9.57
CA ALA A 47 9.25 4.51 -9.46
C ALA A 47 8.53 5.25 -8.33
N SER A 48 7.41 4.72 -7.80
CA SER A 48 6.55 5.43 -6.85
C SER A 48 5.78 4.52 -5.92
N ARG A 49 5.22 5.09 -4.84
CA ARG A 49 4.30 4.38 -3.93
C ARG A 49 3.08 3.81 -4.65
N VAL A 50 2.59 4.52 -5.67
CA VAL A 50 1.47 4.07 -6.50
C VAL A 50 1.90 2.86 -7.32
N GLY A 51 3.09 2.89 -7.93
CA GLY A 51 3.64 1.72 -8.61
C GLY A 51 3.78 0.51 -7.69
N ALA A 52 4.21 0.71 -6.44
CA ALA A 52 4.27 -0.36 -5.45
C ALA A 52 2.87 -0.95 -5.13
N ALA A 53 1.86 -0.09 -4.96
CA ALA A 53 0.47 -0.50 -4.73
C ALA A 53 -0.10 -1.29 -5.92
N VAL A 54 0.15 -0.84 -7.15
CA VAL A 54 -0.29 -1.54 -8.37
C VAL A 54 0.33 -2.93 -8.46
N VAL A 55 1.64 -3.04 -8.27
CA VAL A 55 2.34 -4.33 -8.27
C VAL A 55 1.78 -5.25 -7.18
N PHE A 56 1.43 -4.73 -6.02
CA PHE A 56 0.81 -5.51 -4.95
C PHE A 56 -0.59 -6.02 -5.33
N VAL A 57 -1.43 -5.17 -5.95
CA VAL A 57 -2.76 -5.57 -6.42
C VAL A 57 -2.65 -6.63 -7.51
N GLU A 58 -1.73 -6.46 -8.46
CA GLU A 58 -1.47 -7.48 -9.50
C GLU A 58 -0.95 -8.79 -8.91
N TRP A 59 -0.06 -8.71 -7.90
CA TRP A 59 0.44 -9.88 -7.19
C TRP A 59 -0.70 -10.60 -6.46
N LYS A 60 -1.56 -9.86 -5.75
CA LYS A 60 -2.72 -10.42 -5.06
C LYS A 60 -3.70 -11.05 -6.03
N ALA A 61 -3.98 -10.42 -7.17
CA ALA A 61 -4.89 -10.94 -8.19
C ALA A 61 -4.43 -12.28 -8.82
N ARG A 62 -3.13 -12.59 -8.78
CA ARG A 62 -2.59 -13.89 -9.23
C ARG A 62 -2.76 -14.99 -8.18
N VAL A 63 -2.98 -14.63 -6.92
CA VAL A 63 -3.02 -15.57 -5.77
C VAL A 63 -4.44 -15.74 -5.23
N GLU A 64 -5.29 -14.71 -5.32
CA GLU A 64 -6.70 -14.74 -4.93
C GLU A 64 -7.56 -14.02 -5.98
N PRO A 65 -8.71 -14.59 -6.41
CA PRO A 65 -9.64 -13.85 -7.27
C PRO A 65 -10.15 -12.64 -6.49
N VAL A 66 -9.83 -11.44 -7.00
CA VAL A 66 -10.30 -10.16 -6.47
C VAL A 66 -11.83 -10.18 -6.42
N THR A 67 -12.39 -10.23 -5.20
CA THR A 67 -13.74 -9.75 -4.96
C THR A 67 -13.65 -8.23 -4.90
N VAL A 68 -14.08 -7.56 -5.96
CA VAL A 68 -14.18 -6.10 -6.00
C VAL A 68 -15.39 -5.71 -5.14
N PRO A 69 -15.25 -5.07 -3.97
CA PRO A 69 -16.39 -4.40 -3.37
C PRO A 69 -16.71 -3.19 -4.25
N ALA A 70 -17.76 -3.31 -5.06
CA ALA A 70 -18.39 -2.18 -5.70
C ALA A 70 -18.91 -1.24 -4.60
N GLY A 71 -18.23 -0.10 -4.39
CA GLY A 71 -18.70 0.91 -3.46
C GLY A 71 -17.60 1.70 -2.78
N ALA A 72 -16.96 2.62 -3.51
CA ALA A 72 -16.46 3.85 -2.92
C ALA A 72 -16.93 5.01 -3.79
N PRO A 73 -17.70 5.97 -3.25
CA PRO A 73 -18.34 6.99 -4.04
C PRO A 73 -17.29 7.93 -4.63
N MET A 74 -17.41 8.16 -5.93
CA MET A 74 -16.88 9.33 -6.60
C MET A 74 -17.29 10.55 -5.79
N VAL A 75 -16.32 11.25 -5.21
CA VAL A 75 -16.56 12.45 -4.41
C VAL A 75 -17.24 13.49 -5.31
N ALA A 76 -18.55 13.66 -5.13
CA ALA A 76 -19.27 14.84 -5.56
C ALA A 76 -19.09 15.89 -4.46
N CYS A 77 -18.01 16.68 -4.55
CA CYS A 77 -17.97 17.96 -3.85
C CYS A 77 -18.48 19.02 -4.82
N SER A 78 -19.73 19.42 -4.57
CA SER A 78 -20.36 20.61 -5.12
C SER A 78 -19.53 21.86 -4.86
N VAL A 79 -19.22 22.59 -5.94
CA VAL A 79 -19.21 24.06 -5.99
C VAL A 79 -19.76 24.50 -7.33
#